data_AF-A0A9D4N676-F1
#
_entry.id   AF-A0A9D4N676-F1
#
_cell.length_a   1.000
_cell.length_b   1.000
_cell.length_c   1.000
_cell.angle_alpha   90.00
_cell.angle_beta   90.00
_cell.angle_gamma   90.00
#
_symmetry.space_group_name_H-M   'P 1'
#
loop_
_entity.id
_entity.type
_entity.pdbx_description
1 polymer ?
#
loop_
_entity_poly.entity_id
_entity_poly.type
_entity_poly.pdbx_seq_one_letter_code
_entity_poly.pdbx_strand_id
1 'polypeptide(L)'
;MQTGKTDLKTPNKICWMGVRGLGWHRLRHAIEAEVLLGTPPSIIVVHLGGNDLVNHFVWQIRNIMDREFRYIRTAFPTCLLIWVYILPRRLWSRADNVKAVDNKCKRINRLGRKLVLASGHGMCFLATFSKRTDSLGLTAFI
;
A
#
# COMPACT_ATOMS: atom_id res chain seq x y z
N MET A 1 -2.00 -20.88 6.66
CA MET A 1 -1.74 -20.00 7.82
C MET A 1 -0.28 -19.60 7.77
N GLN A 2 0.06 -18.43 7.23
CA GLN A 2 1.44 -17.92 7.25
C GLN A 2 1.54 -16.97 8.44
N THR A 3 2.17 -17.44 9.51
CA THR A 3 2.54 -16.63 10.67
C THR A 3 3.55 -15.57 10.23
N GLY A 4 3.22 -14.29 10.43
CA GLY A 4 4.15 -13.19 10.17
C GLY A 4 5.44 -13.40 10.95
N LYS A 5 6.59 -13.39 10.27
CA LYS A 5 7.91 -13.42 10.92
C LYS A 5 8.17 -12.05 11.54
N THR A 6 8.45 -12.02 12.84
CA THR A 6 8.99 -10.84 13.52
C THR A 6 10.46 -10.69 13.12
N ASP A 7 10.73 -9.94 12.05
CA ASP A 7 12.02 -10.00 11.35
C ASP A 7 12.97 -8.80 11.58
N LEU A 8 12.73 -7.95 12.58
CA LEU A 8 13.75 -7.01 13.05
C LEU A 8 13.69 -6.86 14.56
N LYS A 9 14.83 -6.94 15.25
CA LYS A 9 14.97 -6.61 16.68
C LYS A 9 14.92 -5.09 16.86
N THR A 10 13.76 -4.51 16.63
CA THR A 10 13.47 -3.12 16.99
C THR A 10 12.79 -3.07 18.35
N PRO A 11 12.94 -1.99 19.12
CA PRO A 11 12.20 -1.82 20.38
C PRO A 11 10.68 -1.83 20.17
N ASN A 12 10.21 -1.53 18.95
CA ASN A 12 8.82 -1.64 18.54
C ASN A 12 8.54 -2.99 17.89
N LYS A 13 7.38 -3.60 18.19
CA LYS A 13 6.93 -4.83 17.53
C LYS A 13 6.49 -4.52 16.09
N ILE A 14 7.28 -4.95 15.12
CA ILE A 14 6.95 -4.83 13.69
C ILE A 14 6.40 -6.17 13.20
N CYS A 15 5.22 -6.15 12.56
CA CYS A 15 4.65 -7.28 11.84
C CYS A 15 4.71 -7.01 10.34
N TRP A 16 5.41 -7.85 9.59
CA TRP A 16 5.47 -7.76 8.13
C TRP A 16 4.48 -8.72 7.48
N MET A 17 3.52 -8.18 6.72
CA MET A 17 2.46 -8.95 6.03
C MET A 17 2.57 -8.83 4.50
N GLY A 18 3.75 -9.16 3.96
CA GLY A 18 3.97 -9.16 2.51
C GLY A 18 3.39 -10.40 1.83
N VAL A 19 2.39 -10.21 0.97
CA VAL A 19 1.79 -11.31 0.16
C VAL A 19 2.03 -11.05 -1.33
N ARG A 20 2.71 -11.99 -2.01
CA ARG A 20 2.98 -11.88 -3.45
C ARG A 20 1.67 -11.84 -4.24
N GLY A 21 1.57 -10.89 -5.15
CA GLY A 21 0.39 -10.76 -6.03
C GLY A 21 -0.87 -10.26 -5.33
N LEU A 22 -0.79 -9.80 -4.08
CA LEU A 22 -1.93 -9.26 -3.35
C LEU A 22 -2.53 -8.07 -4.12
N GLY A 23 -3.83 -8.14 -4.38
CA GLY A 23 -4.64 -7.04 -4.87
C GLY A 23 -5.62 -6.57 -3.80
N TRP A 24 -6.25 -5.43 -4.03
CA TRP A 24 -7.14 -4.82 -3.04
C TRP A 24 -8.28 -5.73 -2.57
N HIS A 25 -8.83 -6.56 -3.46
CA HIS A 25 -9.92 -7.48 -3.16
C HIS A 25 -9.59 -8.54 -2.09
N ARG A 26 -8.31 -8.76 -1.77
CA ARG A 26 -7.83 -9.74 -0.78
C ARG A 26 -7.32 -9.10 0.51
N LEU A 27 -7.32 -7.77 0.62
CA LEU A 27 -6.73 -7.08 1.76
C LEU A 27 -7.41 -7.48 3.09
N ARG A 28 -8.75 -7.47 3.13
CA ARG A 28 -9.50 -7.89 4.31
C ARG A 28 -9.11 -9.28 4.80
N HIS A 29 -9.12 -10.27 3.91
CA HIS A 29 -8.71 -11.64 4.25
C HIS A 29 -7.26 -11.70 4.74
N ALA A 30 -6.36 -10.86 4.21
CA ALA A 30 -4.97 -10.85 4.62
C ALA A 30 -4.76 -10.33 6.07
N ILE A 31 -5.66 -9.47 6.56
CA ILE A 31 -5.55 -8.87 7.91
C ILE A 31 -6.55 -9.43 8.92
N GLU A 32 -7.44 -10.33 8.49
CA GLU A 32 -8.54 -10.83 9.30
C GLU A 32 -8.08 -11.51 10.60
N ALA A 33 -6.99 -12.26 10.55
CA ALA A 33 -6.41 -12.86 11.75
C ALA A 33 -5.99 -11.81 12.79
N GLU A 34 -5.39 -10.69 12.36
CA GLU A 34 -4.98 -9.60 13.26
C GLU A 34 -6.20 -8.87 13.85
N VAL A 35 -7.29 -8.76 13.07
CA VAL A 35 -8.56 -8.22 13.57
C VAL A 35 -9.15 -9.12 14.65
N LEU A 36 -9.10 -10.44 14.46
CA LEU A 36 -9.65 -11.42 15.41
C LEU A 36 -8.82 -11.54 16.69
N LEU A 37 -7.50 -11.34 16.63
CA LEU A 37 -6.63 -11.36 17.81
C LEU A 37 -6.90 -10.19 18.78
N GLY A 38 -7.59 -9.14 18.32
CA GLY A 38 -8.10 -8.07 19.18
C GLY A 38 -7.06 -7.10 19.73
N THR A 39 -5.78 -7.24 19.38
CA THR A 39 -4.73 -6.25 19.71
C THR A 39 -4.54 -5.29 18.53
N PRO A 40 -5.14 -4.08 18.57
CA PRO A 40 -5.03 -3.14 17.46
C PRO A 40 -3.59 -2.63 17.33
N PRO A 41 -3.01 -2.59 16.11
CA PRO A 41 -1.73 -1.94 15.90
C PRO A 41 -1.86 -0.43 16.09
N SER A 42 -0.80 0.24 16.55
CA SER A 42 -0.77 1.71 16.60
C SER A 42 -0.70 2.32 15.20
N ILE A 43 -0.07 1.62 14.25
CA ILE A 43 0.16 2.09 12.88
C ILE A 43 -0.04 0.92 11.91
N ILE A 44 -0.76 1.16 10.81
CA ILE A 44 -0.84 0.28 9.65
C ILE A 44 -0.29 1.01 8.45
N VAL A 45 0.70 0.41 7.79
CA VAL A 45 1.28 0.91 6.55
C VAL A 45 0.74 0.08 5.39
N VAL A 46 -0.04 0.71 4.50
CA VAL A 46 -0.58 0.07 3.30
C VAL A 46 0.25 0.49 2.09
N HIS A 47 1.01 -0.46 1.56
CA HIS A 47 1.67 -0.37 0.26
C HIS A 47 1.09 -1.46 -0.65
N LEU A 48 0.00 -1.14 -1.34
CA LEU A 48 -0.81 -2.08 -2.13
C LEU A 48 -1.31 -1.42 -3.42
N GLY A 49 -1.75 -2.20 -4.41
CA GLY A 49 -2.50 -1.67 -5.56
C GLY A 49 -1.78 -1.76 -6.90
N GLY A 50 -0.47 -2.01 -6.90
CA GLY A 50 0.29 -2.18 -8.15
C GLY A 50 -0.20 -3.34 -9.01
N ASN A 51 -0.74 -4.40 -8.39
CA ASN A 51 -1.25 -5.59 -9.09
C ASN A 51 -2.65 -5.36 -9.71
N ASP A 52 -3.37 -4.34 -9.25
CA ASP A 52 -4.72 -4.02 -9.73
C ASP A 52 -4.68 -3.08 -10.96
N LEU A 53 -3.54 -2.43 -11.20
CA LEU A 53 -3.40 -1.37 -12.22
C LEU A 53 -3.60 -1.85 -13.65
N VAL A 54 -3.32 -3.11 -13.99
CA VAL A 54 -3.52 -3.60 -15.36
C VAL A 54 -4.98 -4.04 -15.56
N ASN A 55 -5.56 -4.73 -14.59
CA ASN A 55 -6.81 -5.47 -14.78
C ASN A 55 -8.09 -4.71 -14.36
N HIS A 56 -7.98 -3.57 -13.66
CA HIS A 56 -9.15 -2.88 -13.11
C HIS A 56 -9.19 -1.40 -13.46
N PHE A 57 -10.33 -0.86 -13.84
CA PHE A 57 -10.47 0.57 -14.07
C PHE A 57 -10.22 1.40 -12.80
N VAL A 58 -9.86 2.67 -12.98
CA VAL A 58 -9.56 3.59 -11.87
C VAL A 58 -10.70 3.66 -10.86
N TRP A 59 -11.95 3.73 -11.34
CA TRP A 59 -13.13 3.83 -10.48
C TRP A 59 -13.36 2.54 -9.68
N GLN A 60 -13.07 1.36 -10.24
CA GLN A 60 -13.16 0.08 -9.53
C GLN A 60 -12.14 0.04 -8.40
N ILE A 61 -10.87 0.36 -8.70
CA ILE A 61 -9.81 0.39 -7.68
C ILE A 61 -10.18 1.40 -6.59
N ARG A 62 -10.63 2.61 -6.95
CA ARG A 62 -11.06 3.63 -5.97
C ARG A 62 -12.16 3.12 -5.04
N ASN A 63 -13.19 2.48 -5.58
CA ASN A 63 -14.32 2.00 -4.79
C ASN A 63 -13.88 0.90 -3.81
N ILE A 64 -13.00 0.01 -4.26
CA ILE A 64 -12.44 -1.03 -3.37
C ILE A 64 -11.55 -0.38 -2.31
N MET A 65 -10.63 0.53 -2.68
CA MET A 65 -9.78 1.26 -1.73
C MET A 65 -10.59 1.93 -0.62
N ASP A 66 -11.63 2.67 -0.99
CA ASP A 66 -12.48 3.37 -0.03
C ASP A 66 -13.19 2.39 0.92
N ARG A 67 -13.73 1.28 0.38
CA ARG A 67 -14.33 0.22 1.19
C ARG A 67 -13.33 -0.41 2.16
N GLU A 68 -12.12 -0.74 1.71
CA GLU A 68 -11.12 -1.40 2.55
C GLU A 68 -10.52 -0.43 3.59
N PHE A 69 -10.31 0.84 3.25
CA PHE A 69 -9.89 1.84 4.24
C PHE A 69 -10.95 2.08 5.31
N ARG A 70 -12.23 2.14 4.92
CA ARG A 70 -13.33 2.19 5.89
C ARG A 70 -13.33 0.97 6.80
N TYR A 71 -13.11 -0.22 6.27
CA TYR A 71 -12.99 -1.43 7.07
C TYR A 71 -11.85 -1.38 8.07
N ILE A 72 -10.62 -1.03 7.63
CA ILE A 72 -9.45 -0.92 8.52
C ILE A 72 -9.74 0.04 9.66
N ARG A 73 -10.37 1.18 9.37
CA ARG A 73 -10.71 2.18 10.38
C ARG A 73 -11.77 1.69 11.37
N THR A 74 -12.76 0.93 10.91
CA THR A 74 -13.75 0.33 11.80
C THR A 74 -13.14 -0.78 12.66
N ALA A 75 -12.24 -1.59 12.11
CA ALA A 75 -11.57 -2.67 12.82
C ALA A 75 -10.53 -2.15 13.83
N PHE A 76 -9.85 -1.05 13.51
CA PHE A 76 -8.77 -0.46 14.31
C PHE A 76 -8.97 1.05 14.48
N PRO A 77 -9.93 1.48 15.31
CA PRO A 77 -10.35 2.88 15.40
C PRO A 77 -9.26 3.84 15.90
N THR A 78 -8.30 3.35 16.68
CA THR A 78 -7.18 4.13 17.23
C THR A 78 -5.91 4.03 16.39
N CYS A 79 -5.92 3.25 15.31
CA CYS A 79 -4.75 3.02 14.47
C CYS A 79 -4.53 4.16 13.47
N LEU A 80 -3.30 4.64 13.37
CA LEU A 80 -2.87 5.53 12.30
C LEU A 80 -2.77 4.74 10.98
N LEU A 81 -3.60 5.09 10.00
CA LEU A 81 -3.52 4.51 8.66
C LEU A 81 -2.57 5.33 7.79
N ILE A 82 -1.54 4.66 7.27
CA ILE A 82 -0.54 5.24 6.37
C ILE A 82 -0.71 4.66 4.97
N TRP A 83 -0.96 5.52 4.00
CA TRP A 83 -0.91 5.15 2.57
C TRP A 83 0.46 5.44 1.97
N VAL A 84 1.10 4.41 1.43
CA VAL A 84 2.35 4.54 0.67
C VAL A 84 2.04 4.47 -0.81
N TYR A 85 2.59 5.42 -1.56
CA TYR A 85 2.37 5.48 -3.00
C TYR A 85 2.87 4.21 -3.68
N ILE A 86 2.07 3.70 -4.62
CA ILE A 86 2.49 2.65 -5.53
C ILE A 86 3.70 3.16 -6.31
N LEU A 87 4.78 2.39 -6.26
CA LEU A 87 6.02 2.71 -6.97
C LEU A 87 5.84 2.63 -8.48
N PRO A 88 6.48 3.52 -9.25
CA PRO A 88 6.60 3.34 -10.69
C PRO A 88 7.38 2.05 -10.97
N ARG A 89 6.98 1.31 -12.01
CA ARG A 89 7.70 0.11 -12.47
C ARG A 89 8.24 0.36 -13.87
N ARG A 90 9.42 -0.19 -14.16
CA ARG A 90 9.96 -0.17 -15.53
C ARG A 90 9.04 -0.90 -16.52
N LEU A 91 8.41 -1.97 -16.04
CA LEU A 91 7.45 -2.78 -16.79
C LEU A 91 6.27 -3.15 -15.88
N TRP A 92 5.09 -3.16 -16.48
CA TRP A 92 3.88 -3.71 -15.88
C TRP A 92 3.54 -4.99 -16.63
N SER A 93 3.53 -6.12 -15.93
CA SER A 93 3.22 -7.41 -16.55
C SER A 93 1.83 -7.36 -17.21
N ARG A 94 1.74 -7.81 -18.47
CA ARG A 94 0.51 -7.80 -19.29
C ARG A 94 -0.03 -6.40 -19.65
N ALA A 95 0.78 -5.34 -19.50
CA ALA A 95 0.37 -4.02 -19.95
C ALA A 95 0.69 -3.82 -21.43
N ASP A 96 -0.34 -3.54 -22.23
CA ASP A 96 -0.17 -3.17 -23.64
C ASP A 96 0.43 -1.76 -23.78
N ASN A 97 0.19 -0.88 -22.79
CA ASN A 97 0.68 0.49 -22.78
C ASN A 97 1.17 0.90 -21.38
N VAL A 98 2.50 0.83 -21.18
CA VAL A 98 3.16 1.18 -19.92
C VAL A 98 2.86 2.62 -19.48
N LYS A 99 2.87 3.58 -20.41
CA LYS A 99 2.60 5.00 -20.10
C LYS A 99 1.18 5.22 -19.59
N ALA A 100 0.20 4.50 -20.15
CA ALA A 100 -1.17 4.54 -19.66
C ALA A 100 -1.29 3.98 -18.24
N VAL A 101 -0.61 2.86 -17.95
CA VAL A 101 -0.58 2.26 -16.61
C VAL A 101 0.13 3.17 -15.60
N ASP A 102 1.19 3.87 -15.98
CA ASP A 102 1.86 4.85 -15.10
C ASP A 102 0.97 6.06 -14.79
N ASN A 103 0.25 6.58 -15.79
CA ASN A 103 -0.72 7.66 -15.58
C ASN A 103 -1.85 7.22 -14.63
N LYS A 104 -2.30 5.97 -14.79
CA LYS A 104 -3.26 5.34 -13.90
C LYS A 104 -2.71 5.19 -12.48
N CYS A 105 -1.47 4.74 -12.34
CA CYS A 105 -0.75 4.66 -11.06
C CYS A 105 -0.72 6.02 -10.34
N LYS A 106 -0.31 7.09 -11.04
CA LYS A 106 -0.32 8.46 -10.50
C LYS A 106 -1.72 8.89 -10.05
N ARG A 107 -2.76 8.55 -10.81
CA ARG A 107 -4.16 8.86 -10.45
C ARG A 107 -4.60 8.08 -9.21
N ILE A 108 -4.29 6.79 -9.12
CA ILE A 108 -4.58 5.97 -7.93
C ILE A 108 -3.85 6.48 -6.69
N ASN A 109 -2.57 6.86 -6.81
CA ASN A 109 -1.82 7.44 -5.70
C ASN A 109 -2.46 8.73 -5.17
N ARG A 110 -2.89 9.63 -6.06
CA ARG A 110 -3.63 10.85 -5.67
C ARG A 110 -4.97 10.52 -4.99
N LEU A 111 -5.69 9.52 -5.48
CA LEU A 111 -6.96 9.08 -4.88
C LEU A 111 -6.75 8.46 -3.50
N GLY A 112 -5.76 7.58 -3.34
CA GLY A 112 -5.40 6.99 -2.04
C GLY A 112 -5.04 8.04 -1.02
N ARG A 113 -4.20 9.02 -1.39
CA ARG A 113 -3.91 10.19 -0.55
C ARG A 113 -5.19 10.91 -0.13
N LYS A 114 -6.09 11.21 -1.09
CA LYS A 114 -7.34 11.93 -0.78
C LYS A 114 -8.22 11.14 0.19
N LEU A 115 -8.36 9.82 -0.02
CA LEU A 115 -9.19 8.96 0.83
C LEU A 115 -8.64 8.87 2.26
N VAL A 116 -7.33 8.74 2.42
CA VAL A 116 -6.69 8.65 3.73
C VAL A 116 -6.71 10.01 4.44
N LEU A 117 -6.43 11.13 3.76
CA LEU A 117 -6.52 12.46 4.38
C LEU A 117 -7.95 12.83 4.78
N ALA A 118 -8.96 12.44 4.00
CA ALA A 118 -10.37 12.66 4.34
C ALA A 118 -10.81 11.90 5.59
N SER A 119 -10.02 10.95 6.09
CA SER A 119 -10.34 10.19 7.30
C SER A 119 -10.00 10.88 8.62
N GLY A 120 -9.33 12.04 8.60
CA GLY A 120 -8.97 12.84 9.79
C GLY A 120 -7.74 12.34 10.57
N HIS A 121 -7.46 11.02 10.54
CA HIS A 121 -6.32 10.39 11.23
C HIS A 121 -5.42 9.59 10.29
N GLY A 122 -5.30 10.05 9.04
CA GLY A 122 -4.56 9.36 8.00
C GLY A 122 -3.32 10.13 7.56
N MET A 123 -2.21 9.43 7.33
CA MET A 123 -0.99 10.00 6.74
C MET A 123 -0.70 9.38 5.37
N CYS A 124 0.03 10.10 4.54
CA CYS A 124 0.49 9.60 3.26
C CYS A 124 2.00 9.80 3.09
N PHE A 125 2.70 8.80 2.60
CA PHE A 125 4.10 8.91 2.20
C PHE A 125 4.22 8.84 0.69
N LEU A 126 4.86 9.86 0.13
CA LEU A 126 5.38 9.80 -1.21
C LEU A 126 6.67 8.99 -1.14
N ALA A 127 6.67 7.79 -1.73
CA ALA A 127 7.92 7.10 -2.00
C ALA A 127 8.62 7.83 -3.16
N THR A 128 9.46 8.82 -2.84
CA THR A 128 10.30 9.47 -3.84
C THR A 128 11.52 8.61 -4.10
N PHE A 129 11.56 7.93 -5.24
CA PHE A 129 12.83 7.50 -5.82
C PHE A 129 13.41 8.70 -6.57
N SER A 130 14.22 9.50 -5.88
CA SER A 130 15.07 10.48 -6.57
C SER A 130 16.27 9.72 -7.12
N LYS A 131 16.45 9.72 -8.45
CA LYS A 131 17.74 9.36 -9.04
C LYS A 131 18.74 10.45 -8.66
N ARG A 132 19.44 10.30 -7.53
CA ARG A 132 20.74 10.95 -7.39
C ARG A 132 21.73 10.12 -8.18
N THR A 133 22.03 10.54 -9.39
CA THR A 133 23.26 10.15 -10.06
C THR A 133 24.37 10.95 -9.39
N ASP A 134 24.95 10.39 -8.33
CA ASP A 134 26.25 10.87 -7.88
C ASP A 134 27.28 10.43 -8.93
N SER A 135 28.29 11.26 -9.20
CA SER A 135 29.30 11.12 -10.24
C SER A 135 30.18 9.86 -10.17
N LEU A 136 29.87 8.92 -9.28
CA LEU A 136 30.58 7.68 -9.02
C LEU A 136 29.78 6.41 -9.40
N GLY A 137 28.62 6.54 -10.04
CA GLY A 137 27.94 5.40 -10.69
C GLY A 137 27.33 4.33 -9.76
N LEU A 138 27.28 4.57 -8.45
CA LEU A 138 26.60 3.66 -7.52
C LEU A 138 25.12 4.02 -7.38
N THR A 139 24.26 3.14 -7.89
CA THR A 139 22.81 3.22 -7.69
C THR A 139 22.50 2.66 -6.30
N ALA A 140 22.26 3.54 -5.31
CA ALA A 140 21.69 3.13 -4.04
C ALA A 140 20.17 2.95 -4.19
N PHE A 141 19.68 1.75 -3.85
CA PHE A 141 18.25 1.48 -3.68
C PHE A 141 17.97 1.55 -2.17
N ILE A 142 17.19 2.55 -1.74
CA ILE A 142 16.60 2.62 -0.40
C ILE A 142 15.11 2.36 -0.53
#